data_AF-A0A7X8NAI1-F1
#
_entry.id   AF-A0A7X8NAI1-F1
#
_cell.length_a   1.000
_cell.length_b   1.000
_cell.length_c   1.000
_cell.angle_alpha   90.00
_cell.angle_beta   90.00
_cell.angle_gamma   90.00
#
_symmetry.space_group_name_H-M   'P 1'
#
loop_
_entity.id
_entity.type
_entity.pdbx_description
1 polymer ?
#
loop_
_entity_poly.entity_id
_entity_poly.type
_entity_poly.pdbx_seq_one_letter_code
_entity_poly.pdbx_strand_id
1 'polypeptide(L)'
;MKYTFKYLILVVFVITTYNNFAQETINAYDPNSFILGGDQKSVPATVNLLPVAIIDVEPDPFSANTGSGTVISAEAGLPVTSGAAADLDNIWLNFTQRSNNYQPSRIYVSTNQPVPAGMTIKVEIEIGNYGVEGDFPANPRYGQITLSQAEEIIVYDFASGYTGDGVNNGYHLIYTIENPGSVSLPDGFEVQYRIK
;
A
#
# COMPACT_ATOMS: atom_id res chain seq x y z
N MET A 1 -35.23 2.94 82.96
CA MET A 1 -35.36 3.58 81.63
C MET A 1 -34.24 4.56 81.28
N LYS A 2 -33.80 5.47 82.19
CA LYS A 2 -32.75 6.47 81.87
C LYS A 2 -31.35 5.89 81.59
N TYR A 3 -30.95 4.82 82.28
CA TYR A 3 -29.62 4.20 82.06
C TYR A 3 -29.52 3.47 80.72
N THR A 4 -30.58 2.77 80.32
CA THR A 4 -30.66 2.01 79.05
C THR A 4 -30.51 2.91 77.82
N PHE A 5 -31.10 4.12 77.87
CA PHE A 5 -31.01 5.09 76.78
C PHE A 5 -29.60 5.68 76.60
N LYS A 6 -28.86 5.86 77.70
CA LYS A 6 -27.47 6.35 77.67
C LYS A 6 -26.52 5.34 77.03
N TYR A 7 -26.67 4.06 77.37
CA TYR A 7 -25.87 2.99 76.75
C TYR A 7 -26.22 2.80 75.27
N LEU A 8 -27.48 2.97 74.89
CA LEU A 8 -27.90 2.93 73.49
C LEU A 8 -27.22 4.04 72.66
N ILE A 9 -27.20 5.27 73.17
CA ILE A 9 -26.53 6.40 72.50
C ILE A 9 -25.02 6.15 72.37
N LEU A 10 -24.39 5.61 73.41
CA LEU A 10 -22.96 5.29 73.39
C LEU A 10 -22.64 4.24 72.32
N VAL A 11 -23.46 3.18 72.21
CA VAL A 11 -23.30 2.12 71.21
C VAL A 11 -23.46 2.66 69.79
N VAL A 12 -24.46 3.51 69.56
CA VAL A 12 -24.66 4.15 68.26
C VAL A 12 -23.48 5.04 67.88
N PHE A 13 -22.94 5.81 68.83
CA PHE A 13 -21.79 6.69 68.58
C PHE A 13 -20.48 5.92 68.32
N VAL A 14 -20.29 4.78 68.98
CA VAL A 14 -19.14 3.89 68.72
C VAL A 14 -19.25 3.27 67.33
N ILE A 15 -20.44 2.81 66.91
CA ILE A 15 -20.63 2.20 65.59
C ILE A 15 -20.45 3.22 64.45
N THR A 16 -20.83 4.49 64.64
CA THR A 16 -20.72 5.52 63.60
C THR A 16 -19.33 6.15 63.47
N THR A 17 -18.41 5.86 64.40
CA THR A 17 -17.02 6.38 64.35
C THR A 17 -16.00 5.35 63.86
N TYR A 18 -16.46 4.14 63.52
CA TYR A 18 -15.63 3.15 62.82
C TYR A 18 -15.34 3.62 61.40
N ASN A 19 -14.16 4.23 61.23
CA ASN A 19 -13.58 4.46 59.92
C ASN A 19 -13.23 3.09 59.32
N ASN A 20 -14.06 2.64 58.38
CA ASN A 20 -13.75 1.46 57.57
C ASN A 20 -12.67 1.86 56.57
N PHE A 21 -11.42 1.47 56.82
CA PHE A 21 -10.39 1.49 55.79
C PHE A 21 -10.64 0.30 54.88
N ALA A 22 -11.25 0.55 53.71
CA ALA A 22 -11.17 -0.40 52.60
C ALA A 22 -9.74 -0.34 52.05
N GLN A 23 -8.92 -1.33 52.41
CA GLN A 23 -7.63 -1.53 51.76
C GLN A 23 -7.86 -2.29 50.46
N GLU A 24 -7.53 -1.68 49.34
CA GLU A 24 -7.51 -2.37 48.04
C GLU A 24 -6.17 -3.11 47.91
N THR A 25 -6.24 -4.43 47.73
CA THR A 25 -5.05 -5.26 47.43
C THR A 25 -4.88 -5.32 45.93
N ILE A 26 -3.79 -4.75 45.42
CA ILE A 26 -3.44 -4.83 43.99
C ILE A 26 -2.94 -6.25 43.69
N ASN A 27 -3.66 -6.98 42.84
CA ASN A 27 -3.20 -8.25 42.30
C ASN A 27 -2.39 -8.00 41.01
N ALA A 28 -1.07 -7.96 41.13
CA ALA A 28 -0.16 -7.74 39.99
C ALA A 28 -0.16 -8.87 38.94
N TYR A 29 -0.83 -10.00 39.20
CA TYR A 29 -0.92 -11.14 38.27
C TYR A 29 -2.23 -11.20 37.48
N ASP A 30 -3.22 -10.37 37.82
CA ASP A 30 -4.48 -10.28 37.07
C ASP A 30 -4.73 -8.83 36.63
N PRO A 31 -4.30 -8.45 35.42
CA PRO A 31 -4.47 -7.09 34.92
C PRO A 31 -5.93 -6.70 34.66
N ASN A 32 -6.88 -7.63 34.72
CA ASN A 32 -8.30 -7.30 34.63
C ASN A 32 -8.89 -6.94 36.01
N SER A 33 -8.17 -7.24 37.10
CA SER A 33 -8.55 -6.86 38.46
C SER A 33 -8.15 -5.43 38.84
N PHE A 34 -7.44 -4.71 37.94
CA PHE A 34 -7.21 -3.28 38.07
C PHE A 34 -8.53 -2.51 37.87
N ILE A 35 -9.39 -2.49 38.88
CA ILE A 35 -10.37 -1.41 39.00
C ILE A 35 -9.53 -0.20 39.40
N LEU A 36 -9.16 0.64 38.43
CA LEU A 36 -8.57 1.95 38.71
C LEU A 36 -9.66 2.79 39.38
N GLY A 37 -9.73 2.74 40.71
CA GLY A 37 -10.58 3.58 41.53
C GLY A 37 -10.20 5.05 41.37
N GLY A 38 -11.07 5.82 40.75
CA GLY A 38 -10.90 7.23 40.41
C GLY A 38 -11.82 7.60 39.25
N ASP A 39 -12.16 8.89 39.11
CA ASP A 39 -12.92 9.42 37.97
C ASP A 39 -12.22 8.98 36.67
N GLN A 40 -12.72 7.92 36.02
CA GLN A 40 -12.13 7.32 34.82
C GLN A 40 -12.32 8.28 33.65
N LYS A 41 -11.48 9.30 33.62
CA LYS A 41 -11.43 10.28 32.53
C LYS A 41 -10.73 9.64 31.35
N SER A 42 -11.44 9.51 30.24
CA SER A 42 -10.80 9.24 28.96
C SER A 42 -10.03 10.49 28.50
N VAL A 43 -8.80 10.29 28.05
CA VAL A 43 -8.04 11.33 27.33
C VAL A 43 -8.09 10.94 25.85
N PRO A 44 -8.84 11.67 25.00
CA PRO A 44 -8.82 11.37 23.57
C PRO A 44 -7.44 11.69 23.00
N ALA A 45 -6.91 10.77 22.20
CA ALA A 45 -5.75 10.99 21.36
C ALA A 45 -6.19 10.93 19.89
N THR A 46 -5.64 11.82 19.06
CA THR A 46 -5.89 11.83 17.61
C THR A 46 -4.60 11.54 16.88
N VAL A 47 -4.61 10.52 16.02
CA VAL A 47 -3.53 10.23 15.09
C VAL A 47 -3.98 10.63 13.69
N ASN A 48 -3.32 11.64 13.13
CA ASN A 48 -3.54 12.06 11.75
C ASN A 48 -2.44 11.47 10.88
N LEU A 49 -2.81 10.55 10.01
CA LEU A 49 -1.93 10.11 8.92
C LEU A 49 -2.05 11.11 7.76
N LEU A 50 -0.93 11.42 7.11
CA LEU A 50 -0.92 12.22 5.88
C LEU A 50 -1.28 11.34 4.66
N PRO A 51 -1.64 11.94 3.51
CA PRO A 51 -1.71 11.22 2.26
C PRO A 51 -0.35 10.58 1.93
N VAL A 52 -0.39 9.35 1.41
CA VAL A 52 0.80 8.62 0.96
C VAL A 52 0.51 8.04 -0.42
N ALA A 53 1.51 8.08 -1.30
CA ALA A 53 1.47 7.44 -2.60
C ALA A 53 2.87 6.87 -2.87
N ILE A 54 2.97 5.55 -2.87
CA ILE A 54 4.17 4.80 -3.21
C ILE A 54 3.77 3.86 -4.35
N ILE A 55 4.62 3.78 -5.36
CA ILE A 55 4.42 2.95 -6.53
C ILE A 55 5.73 2.25 -6.84
N ASP A 56 5.61 1.01 -7.28
CA ASP A 56 6.74 0.15 -7.55
C ASP A 56 6.48 -0.70 -8.78
N VAL A 57 7.51 -0.90 -9.58
CA VAL A 57 7.49 -1.71 -10.79
C VAL A 57 8.45 -2.86 -10.55
N GLU A 58 7.89 -4.01 -10.24
CA GLU A 58 8.62 -5.17 -9.76
C GLU A 58 8.80 -6.18 -10.90
N PRO A 59 10.00 -6.26 -11.52
CA PRO A 59 10.32 -7.34 -12.45
C PRO A 59 10.52 -8.65 -11.68
N ASP A 60 10.11 -9.78 -12.24
CA ASP A 60 10.41 -11.10 -11.64
C ASP A 60 11.93 -11.34 -11.66
N PRO A 61 12.59 -11.47 -10.49
CA PRO A 61 14.04 -11.63 -10.41
C PRO A 61 14.55 -12.92 -11.06
N PHE A 62 13.68 -13.89 -11.34
CA PHE A 62 14.04 -15.17 -11.95
C PHE A 62 13.74 -15.24 -13.46
N SER A 63 12.95 -14.31 -14.01
CA SER A 63 12.54 -14.32 -15.41
C SER A 63 12.63 -12.96 -16.12
N ALA A 64 13.32 -11.98 -15.52
CA ALA A 64 13.46 -10.58 -15.96
C ALA A 64 13.87 -10.32 -17.43
N ASN A 65 14.09 -11.34 -18.28
CA ASN A 65 14.54 -11.21 -19.66
C ASN A 65 13.94 -12.21 -20.66
N THR A 66 12.91 -13.00 -20.33
CA THR A 66 12.37 -13.95 -21.32
C THR A 66 11.28 -13.30 -22.15
N GLY A 67 11.66 -12.30 -22.95
CA GLY A 67 10.77 -11.83 -23.99
C GLY A 67 10.42 -12.97 -24.95
N SER A 68 9.15 -13.17 -25.27
CA SER A 68 8.70 -14.24 -26.18
C SER A 68 9.19 -14.05 -27.64
N GLY A 69 9.78 -12.90 -27.96
CA GLY A 69 10.52 -12.65 -29.20
C GLY A 69 12.01 -12.89 -28.99
N THR A 70 12.57 -13.91 -29.66
CA THR A 70 13.99 -14.32 -29.67
C THR A 70 14.99 -13.29 -29.14
N VAL A 71 15.16 -13.23 -27.81
CA VAL A 71 16.29 -12.56 -27.17
C VAL A 71 17.38 -13.61 -27.07
N ILE A 72 18.16 -13.74 -28.14
CA ILE A 72 19.41 -14.52 -28.10
C ILE A 72 20.24 -13.88 -26.99
N SER A 73 20.55 -14.63 -25.92
CA SER A 73 21.29 -14.20 -24.73
C SER A 73 22.23 -13.01 -24.99
N ALA A 74 21.70 -11.79 -24.83
CA ALA A 74 22.45 -10.58 -25.10
C ALA A 74 23.08 -10.12 -23.80
N GLU A 75 24.33 -9.68 -23.87
CA GLU A 75 24.98 -9.00 -22.76
C GLU A 75 24.17 -7.75 -22.37
N ALA A 76 24.05 -7.50 -21.07
CA ALA A 76 23.35 -6.32 -20.58
C ALA A 76 23.93 -5.04 -21.22
N GLY A 77 23.05 -4.13 -21.63
CA GLY A 77 23.44 -2.90 -22.32
C GLY A 77 23.48 -2.99 -23.85
N LEU A 78 23.33 -4.18 -24.43
CA LEU A 78 23.09 -4.31 -25.87
C LEU A 78 21.62 -4.01 -26.22
N PRO A 79 21.35 -3.39 -27.39
CA PRO A 79 19.99 -3.16 -27.84
C PRO A 79 19.26 -4.49 -28.09
N VAL A 80 17.95 -4.50 -27.89
CA VAL A 80 17.09 -5.62 -28.33
C VAL A 80 17.17 -5.68 -29.86
N THR A 81 17.74 -6.76 -30.40
CA THR A 81 18.08 -6.90 -31.83
C THR A 81 17.05 -7.67 -32.65
N SER A 82 15.92 -8.08 -32.07
CA SER A 82 14.86 -8.74 -32.83
C SER A 82 14.09 -7.71 -33.66
N GLY A 83 14.11 -7.87 -34.98
CA GLY A 83 13.20 -7.16 -35.90
C GLY A 83 11.71 -7.55 -35.72
N ALA A 84 11.40 -8.39 -34.73
CA ALA A 84 10.06 -8.76 -34.29
C ALA A 84 9.82 -8.21 -32.88
N ALA A 85 8.57 -7.85 -32.60
CA ALA A 85 8.13 -7.40 -31.29
C ALA A 85 8.54 -8.41 -30.20
N ALA A 86 9.16 -7.92 -29.13
CA ALA A 86 9.42 -8.71 -27.93
C ALA A 86 8.42 -8.29 -26.85
N ASP A 87 7.63 -9.23 -26.36
CA ASP A 87 6.74 -9.04 -25.23
C ASP A 87 7.48 -9.38 -23.93
N LEU A 88 7.62 -8.41 -23.03
CA LEU A 88 8.14 -8.59 -21.67
C LEU A 88 6.95 -8.63 -20.71
N ASP A 89 6.72 -9.78 -20.12
CA ASP A 89 5.46 -10.16 -19.47
C ASP A 89 5.67 -10.76 -18.07
N ASN A 90 6.74 -10.40 -17.37
CA ASN A 90 6.97 -10.80 -15.97
C ASN A 90 7.26 -9.58 -15.12
N ILE A 91 6.39 -8.57 -15.21
CA ILE A 91 6.53 -7.29 -14.52
C ILE A 91 5.21 -6.98 -13.81
N TRP A 92 5.28 -6.58 -12.54
CA TRP A 92 4.12 -6.28 -11.72
C TRP A 92 4.13 -4.82 -11.26
N LEU A 93 2.99 -4.16 -11.32
CA LEU A 93 2.79 -2.80 -10.82
C LEU A 93 2.16 -2.85 -9.42
N ASN A 94 2.99 -2.57 -8.44
CA ASN A 94 2.61 -2.51 -7.03
C ASN A 94 2.40 -1.08 -6.57
N PHE A 95 1.47 -0.86 -5.64
CA PHE A 95 1.31 0.45 -5.03
C PHE A 95 0.81 0.36 -3.59
N THR A 96 1.05 1.44 -2.85
CA THR A 96 0.35 1.77 -1.61
C THR A 96 -0.11 3.21 -1.70
N GLN A 97 -1.41 3.41 -1.56
CA GLN A 97 -1.99 4.74 -1.58
C GLN A 97 -3.02 4.97 -0.48
N ARG A 98 -2.91 6.15 0.12
CA ARG A 98 -3.95 6.78 0.91
C ARG A 98 -4.18 8.18 0.38
N SER A 99 -5.30 8.41 -0.30
CA SER A 99 -5.66 9.74 -0.76
C SER A 99 -6.17 10.61 0.38
N ASN A 100 -6.08 11.93 0.20
CA ASN A 100 -6.69 12.86 1.13
C ASN A 100 -8.22 12.80 0.99
N ASN A 101 -8.96 12.64 2.09
CA ASN A 101 -10.44 12.63 2.10
C ASN A 101 -11.08 11.69 1.04
N TYR A 102 -10.47 10.53 0.79
CA TYR A 102 -10.96 9.54 -0.19
C TYR A 102 -11.18 10.09 -1.60
N GLN A 103 -10.43 11.13 -2.00
CA GLN A 103 -10.48 11.60 -3.38
C GLN A 103 -10.03 10.48 -4.34
N PRO A 104 -10.71 10.30 -5.49
CA PRO A 104 -10.27 9.36 -6.51
C PRO A 104 -8.91 9.77 -7.07
N SER A 105 -8.09 8.78 -7.36
CA SER A 105 -6.81 8.90 -8.02
C SER A 105 -6.68 7.92 -9.16
N ARG A 106 -5.64 8.13 -9.98
CA ARG A 106 -5.33 7.33 -11.16
C ARG A 106 -3.83 7.07 -11.23
N ILE A 107 -3.44 5.96 -11.84
CA ILE A 107 -2.04 5.72 -12.20
C ILE A 107 -1.84 6.16 -13.65
N TYR A 108 -0.81 6.96 -13.87
CA TYR A 108 -0.36 7.42 -15.17
C TYR A 108 0.98 6.77 -15.51
N VAL A 109 1.21 6.54 -16.81
CA VAL A 109 2.48 6.08 -17.36
C VAL A 109 2.98 7.06 -18.42
N SER A 110 4.30 7.27 -18.48
CA SER A 110 4.97 8.12 -19.47
C SER A 110 6.45 7.75 -19.55
N THR A 111 7.20 8.39 -20.45
CA THR A 111 8.67 8.33 -20.47
C THR A 111 9.27 9.67 -20.07
N ASN A 112 10.44 9.64 -19.43
CA ASN A 112 11.16 10.89 -19.08
C ASN A 112 11.80 11.56 -20.31
N GLN A 113 12.17 10.75 -21.31
CA GLN A 113 12.82 11.16 -22.55
C GLN A 113 12.02 10.66 -23.76
N PRO A 114 12.20 11.26 -24.96
CA PRO A 114 11.58 10.75 -26.17
C PRO A 114 12.00 9.30 -26.45
N VAL A 115 11.05 8.47 -26.89
CA VAL A 115 11.38 7.16 -27.45
C VAL A 115 12.18 7.38 -28.75
N PRO A 116 13.34 6.71 -28.96
CA PRO A 116 14.15 6.89 -30.15
C PRO A 116 13.38 6.65 -31.46
N ALA A 117 13.71 7.42 -32.50
CA ALA A 117 13.11 7.23 -33.81
C ALA A 117 13.40 5.82 -34.34
N GLY A 118 12.37 5.14 -34.83
CA GLY A 118 12.47 3.74 -35.29
C GLY A 118 12.35 2.71 -34.17
N MET A 119 12.01 3.12 -32.94
CA MET A 119 11.60 2.26 -31.85
C MET A 119 10.17 2.61 -31.42
N THR A 120 9.36 1.60 -31.10
CA THR A 120 8.06 1.77 -30.44
C THR A 120 8.05 0.94 -29.17
N ILE A 121 7.68 1.58 -28.05
CA ILE A 121 7.44 0.88 -26.79
C ILE A 121 5.97 1.03 -26.46
N LYS A 122 5.31 -0.08 -26.18
CA LYS A 122 3.92 -0.12 -25.73
C LYS A 122 3.86 -0.79 -24.37
N VAL A 123 2.88 -0.40 -23.56
CA VAL A 123 2.57 -1.06 -22.30
C VAL A 123 1.06 -1.27 -22.17
N GLU A 124 0.67 -2.38 -21.58
CA GLU A 124 -0.70 -2.64 -21.14
C GLU A 124 -0.72 -3.40 -19.81
N ILE A 125 -1.88 -3.36 -19.14
CA ILE A 125 -2.16 -4.27 -18.03
C ILE A 125 -2.94 -5.45 -18.59
N GLU A 126 -2.50 -6.67 -18.25
CA GLU A 126 -3.18 -7.89 -18.67
C GLU A 126 -4.54 -8.03 -17.96
N ILE A 127 -5.61 -8.04 -18.76
CA ILE A 127 -6.97 -8.10 -18.22
C ILE A 127 -7.24 -9.46 -17.58
N GLY A 128 -7.59 -9.43 -16.30
CA GLY A 128 -7.90 -10.65 -15.54
C GLY A 128 -6.68 -11.27 -14.86
N ASN A 129 -5.48 -10.71 -15.05
CA ASN A 129 -4.28 -11.12 -14.33
C ASN A 129 -3.89 -10.02 -13.32
N TYR A 130 -4.41 -10.19 -12.11
CA TYR A 130 -4.20 -9.28 -10.99
C TYR A 130 -3.73 -10.08 -9.78
N GLY A 131 -2.99 -9.42 -8.90
CA GLY A 131 -2.62 -10.00 -7.62
C GLY A 131 -3.85 -10.34 -6.77
N VAL A 132 -3.71 -11.40 -5.97
CA VAL A 132 -4.77 -11.90 -5.08
C VAL A 132 -4.71 -11.30 -3.69
N GLU A 133 -3.60 -10.63 -3.36
CA GLU A 133 -3.40 -9.93 -2.09
C GLU A 133 -3.69 -8.43 -2.24
N GLY A 134 -3.91 -7.76 -1.12
CA GLY A 134 -4.17 -6.31 -1.09
C GLY A 134 -5.64 -5.92 -1.17
N ASP A 135 -5.87 -4.61 -1.20
CA ASP A 135 -7.17 -3.97 -1.38
C ASP A 135 -7.02 -2.93 -2.49
N PHE A 136 -7.34 -3.32 -3.72
CA PHE A 136 -7.30 -2.46 -4.89
C PHE A 136 -8.34 -2.89 -5.93
N PRO A 137 -8.86 -1.95 -6.74
CA PRO A 137 -9.86 -2.29 -7.76
C PRO A 137 -9.21 -2.91 -9.00
N ALA A 138 -9.89 -3.88 -9.63
CA ALA A 138 -9.51 -4.41 -10.93
C ALA A 138 -10.03 -3.51 -12.07
N ASN A 139 -9.50 -2.28 -12.19
CA ASN A 139 -9.97 -1.27 -13.16
C ASN A 139 -8.85 -0.65 -14.04
N PRO A 140 -8.00 -1.47 -14.69
CA PRO A 140 -7.00 -0.96 -15.61
C PRO A 140 -7.62 -0.31 -16.85
N ARG A 141 -6.82 0.47 -17.58
CA ARG A 141 -7.13 0.84 -18.95
C ARG A 141 -7.03 -0.37 -19.86
N TYR A 142 -8.06 -0.58 -20.69
CA TYR A 142 -8.06 -1.64 -21.69
C TYR A 142 -7.13 -1.29 -22.86
N GLY A 143 -6.30 -2.26 -23.23
CA GLY A 143 -5.44 -2.25 -24.41
C GLY A 143 -4.17 -1.41 -24.29
N GLN A 144 -3.34 -1.52 -25.32
CA GLN A 144 -2.00 -0.94 -25.36
C GLN A 144 -1.99 0.60 -25.31
N ILE A 145 -1.00 1.12 -24.59
CA ILE A 145 -0.59 2.52 -24.56
C ILE A 145 0.75 2.61 -25.27
N THR A 146 0.84 3.41 -26.34
CA THR A 146 2.14 3.74 -26.94
C THR A 146 2.83 4.79 -26.08
N LEU A 147 3.99 4.44 -25.54
CA LEU A 147 4.71 5.29 -24.61
C LEU A 147 5.28 6.52 -25.31
N SER A 148 5.14 7.64 -24.62
CA SER A 148 5.73 8.93 -24.98
C SER A 148 5.94 9.76 -23.72
N GLN A 149 6.45 10.98 -23.87
CA GLN A 149 6.55 11.92 -22.75
C GLN A 149 5.19 12.46 -22.28
N ALA A 150 4.12 12.25 -23.05
CA ALA A 150 2.77 12.55 -22.60
C ALA A 150 2.29 11.47 -21.64
N GLU A 151 1.77 11.90 -20.50
CA GLU A 151 1.17 11.00 -19.51
C GLU A 151 -0.16 10.45 -20.01
N GLU A 152 -0.29 9.13 -19.94
CA GLU A 152 -1.50 8.38 -20.27
C GLU A 152 -1.97 7.62 -19.04
N ILE A 153 -3.29 7.51 -18.85
CA ILE A 153 -3.85 6.76 -17.71
C ILE A 153 -3.68 5.27 -17.98
N ILE A 154 -3.15 4.51 -17.02
CA ILE A 154 -3.04 3.05 -17.08
C ILE A 154 -3.96 2.34 -16.06
N VAL A 155 -4.32 3.00 -14.96
CA VAL A 155 -5.32 2.52 -13.98
C VAL A 155 -6.28 3.65 -13.64
N TYR A 156 -7.58 3.36 -13.71
CA TYR A 156 -8.62 4.33 -13.43
C TYR A 156 -8.99 4.37 -11.94
N ASP A 157 -9.64 5.48 -11.56
CA ASP A 157 -10.32 5.78 -10.29
C ASP A 157 -10.18 4.74 -9.14
N PHE A 158 -9.24 4.98 -8.23
CA PHE A 158 -9.13 4.32 -6.92
C PHE A 158 -8.89 5.38 -5.84
N ALA A 159 -9.49 5.23 -4.66
CA ALA A 159 -9.34 6.24 -3.60
C ALA A 159 -8.12 5.95 -2.71
N SER A 160 -8.17 4.85 -1.97
CA SER A 160 -7.08 4.34 -1.15
C SER A 160 -7.02 2.84 -1.37
N GLY A 161 -5.83 2.27 -1.22
CA GLY A 161 -5.61 0.86 -1.49
C GLY A 161 -4.14 0.50 -1.43
N TYR A 162 -3.86 -0.80 -1.46
CA TYR A 162 -2.52 -1.32 -1.54
C TYR A 162 -2.55 -2.67 -2.25
N THR A 163 -1.46 -3.04 -2.90
CA THR A 163 -1.36 -4.30 -3.67
C THR A 163 -0.57 -5.38 -2.97
N GLY A 164 0.18 -5.03 -1.92
CA GLY A 164 1.28 -5.87 -1.44
C GLY A 164 2.58 -5.55 -2.18
N ASP A 165 3.58 -6.41 -2.01
CA ASP A 165 4.93 -6.25 -2.55
C ASP A 165 5.38 -7.55 -3.25
N GLY A 166 6.22 -7.45 -4.26
CA GLY A 166 6.74 -8.60 -5.01
C GLY A 166 5.88 -9.02 -6.22
N VAL A 167 6.32 -10.14 -6.83
CA VAL A 167 5.68 -10.81 -7.98
C VAL A 167 4.31 -11.38 -7.59
N ASN A 168 3.35 -11.37 -8.51
CA ASN A 168 1.96 -11.79 -8.32
C ASN A 168 1.12 -10.87 -7.42
N ASN A 169 1.56 -9.64 -7.22
CA ASN A 169 0.82 -8.61 -6.52
C ASN A 169 0.49 -7.44 -7.47
N GLY A 170 -0.65 -6.79 -7.26
CA GLY A 170 -1.04 -5.62 -8.05
C GLY A 170 -1.47 -5.93 -9.48
N TYR A 171 -0.99 -5.14 -10.45
CA TYR A 171 -1.38 -5.28 -11.85
C TYR A 171 -0.25 -5.91 -12.68
N HIS A 172 -0.58 -6.95 -13.44
CA HIS A 172 0.39 -7.56 -14.35
C HIS A 172 0.62 -6.67 -15.58
N LEU A 173 1.86 -6.25 -15.83
CA LEU A 173 2.26 -5.39 -16.95
C LEU A 173 2.84 -6.23 -18.08
N ILE A 174 2.40 -5.92 -19.30
CA ILE A 174 2.99 -6.44 -20.53
C ILE A 174 3.58 -5.27 -21.30
N TYR A 175 4.88 -5.33 -21.62
CA TYR A 175 5.53 -4.39 -22.52
C TYR A 175 5.78 -5.03 -23.87
N THR A 176 5.41 -4.35 -24.94
CA THR A 176 5.77 -4.74 -26.31
C THR A 176 6.78 -3.75 -26.86
N ILE A 177 7.97 -4.24 -27.23
CA ILE A 177 9.04 -3.41 -27.81
C ILE A 177 9.26 -3.81 -29.26
N GLU A 178 9.09 -2.84 -30.17
CA GLU A 178 9.42 -2.96 -31.59
C GLU A 178 10.67 -2.10 -31.86
N ASN A 179 11.80 -2.71 -32.20
CA ASN A 179 13.08 -2.00 -32.44
C ASN A 179 13.74 -2.42 -33.78
N PRO A 180 13.11 -2.19 -34.94
CA PRO A 180 13.66 -2.57 -36.25
C PRO A 180 15.01 -1.91 -36.55
N GLY A 181 15.30 -0.76 -35.94
CA GLY A 181 16.56 -0.05 -36.12
C GLY A 181 17.71 -0.56 -35.24
N SER A 182 17.46 -1.52 -34.34
CA SER A 182 18.42 -1.96 -33.32
C SER A 182 19.07 -0.79 -32.57
N VAL A 183 18.28 0.25 -32.28
CA VAL A 183 18.73 1.47 -31.62
C VAL A 183 18.74 1.25 -30.11
N SER A 184 19.75 1.79 -29.42
CA SER A 184 19.78 1.79 -27.96
C SER A 184 18.91 2.91 -27.38
N LEU A 185 18.33 2.65 -26.21
CA LEU A 185 17.73 3.72 -25.41
C LEU A 185 18.83 4.70 -24.96
N PRO A 186 18.52 6.01 -24.87
CA PRO A 186 19.48 7.00 -24.38
C PRO A 186 19.80 6.76 -22.90
N ASP A 187 20.97 7.22 -22.47
CA ASP A 187 21.38 7.12 -21.07
C ASP A 187 20.34 7.80 -20.15
N GLY A 188 19.96 7.09 -19.08
CA GLY A 188 18.94 7.56 -18.14
C GLY A 188 17.52 7.58 -18.69
N PHE A 189 17.22 6.84 -19.77
CA PHE A 189 15.84 6.63 -20.20
C PHE A 189 15.06 5.86 -19.12
N GLU A 190 13.88 6.35 -18.79
CA GLU A 190 13.00 5.77 -17.78
C GLU A 190 11.55 5.75 -18.28
N VAL A 191 10.86 4.65 -17.99
CA VAL A 191 9.39 4.61 -17.97
C VAL A 191 8.95 5.00 -16.56
N GLN A 192 8.10 6.01 -16.45
CA GLN A 192 7.69 6.60 -15.18
C GLN A 192 6.22 6.34 -14.92
N TYR A 193 5.95 5.82 -13.72
CA TYR A 193 4.60 5.64 -13.19
C TYR A 193 4.33 6.67 -12.09
N ARG A 194 3.14 7.27 -12.11
CA ARG A 194 2.75 8.29 -11.13
C ARG A 194 1.31 8.12 -10.71
N ILE A 195 1.05 8.26 -9.41
CA ILE A 195 -0.31 8.33 -8.89
C ILE A 195 -0.70 9.80 -8.71
N LYS A 196 -1.88 10.18 -9.19
CA LYS A 196 -2.45 11.53 -9.05
C LYS A 196 -3.93 11.45 -8.70
#